data_AF-D2REL9-F1
#
_entry.id   AF-D2REL9-F1
#
_cell.length_a   1.000
_cell.length_b   1.000
_cell.length_c   1.000
_cell.angle_alpha   90.00
_cell.angle_beta   90.00
_cell.angle_gamma   90.00
#
_symmetry.space_group_name_H-M   'P 1'
#
loop_
_entity.id
_entity.type
_entity.pdbx_description
1 polymer ?
#
loop_
_entity_poly.entity_id
_entity_poly.type
_entity_poly.pdbx_seq_one_letter_code
_entity_poly.pdbx_strand_id
1 'polypeptide(L)'
;MEITKLEAKAYPLLLFEGVRENEKDKLLEVKEIQNTNGIITAKFGDVTTQVRVDKKNAEVWGRCTCNQYHEQPCIHIKSLAVHQLESLEESEEDEEEEDAFMEYLLKQDAEKIAKDIAKDAVVVKVEPVKVKPNATRDTPELGKKKAMNMVRSAQAMELQLIRKLDDLDEQIAIKDYVAGSAPLVYEIKTKNGVRYELSIRGWIQAMLYQGNIEIVDVKFEQTGDKTVAKAIVRDTARNIQTMGFAERVSNKEFFFTTLASKAIRNALKKVISPAFEQKVIKEAIEAKLVLTLTGLREVVEP
;
A
#
# COMPACT_ATOMS: atom_id res chain seq x y z
N MET A 1 40.68 -31.47 -4.25
CA MET A 1 40.93 -30.12 -3.70
C MET A 1 39.60 -29.55 -3.26
N GLU A 2 39.49 -28.99 -2.05
CA GLU A 2 38.22 -28.44 -1.55
C GLU A 2 37.90 -27.10 -2.21
N ILE A 3 36.69 -26.96 -2.77
CA ILE A 3 36.26 -25.75 -3.50
C ILE A 3 36.24 -24.50 -2.61
N THR A 4 36.01 -24.66 -1.31
CA THR A 4 35.97 -23.57 -0.32
C THR A 4 37.32 -22.89 -0.13
N LYS A 5 38.42 -23.57 -0.47
CA LYS A 5 39.79 -23.04 -0.41
C LYS A 5 40.20 -22.28 -1.67
N LEU A 6 39.34 -22.24 -2.69
CA LEU A 6 39.59 -21.51 -3.92
C LEU A 6 39.11 -20.08 -3.84
N GLU A 7 39.93 -19.18 -4.40
CA GLU A 7 39.58 -17.78 -4.59
C GLU A 7 38.47 -17.66 -5.64
N ALA A 8 37.44 -16.90 -5.30
CA ALA A 8 36.36 -16.55 -6.22
C ALA A 8 36.77 -15.33 -7.03
N LYS A 9 36.45 -15.36 -8.33
CA LYS A 9 36.72 -14.25 -9.24
C LYS A 9 35.42 -13.67 -9.75
N ALA A 10 35.39 -12.34 -9.83
CA ALA A 10 34.29 -11.59 -10.43
C ALA A 10 34.51 -11.49 -11.95
N TYR A 11 33.42 -11.69 -12.70
CA TYR A 11 33.38 -11.48 -14.14
C TYR A 11 32.17 -10.61 -14.49
N PRO A 12 32.28 -9.72 -15.49
CA PRO A 12 31.14 -8.95 -15.98
C PRO A 12 29.97 -9.84 -16.43
N LEU A 13 28.75 -9.48 -16.02
CA LEU A 13 27.52 -10.22 -16.34
C LEU A 13 27.27 -10.33 -17.86
N LEU A 14 27.57 -9.26 -18.61
CA LEU A 14 27.46 -9.21 -20.07
C LEU A 14 28.23 -10.34 -20.79
N LEU A 15 29.31 -10.87 -20.19
CA LEU A 15 30.04 -12.00 -20.76
C LEU A 15 29.19 -13.27 -20.81
N PHE A 16 28.27 -13.45 -19.87
CA PHE A 16 27.43 -14.64 -19.76
C PHE A 16 26.17 -14.52 -20.62
N GLU A 17 25.64 -13.30 -20.75
CA GLU A 17 24.57 -12.99 -21.71
C GLU A 17 25.04 -13.26 -23.15
N GLY A 18 26.25 -12.81 -23.52
CA GLY A 18 26.82 -13.09 -24.84
C GLY A 18 27.10 -14.59 -25.09
N VAL A 19 27.42 -15.36 -24.04
CA VAL A 19 27.58 -16.82 -24.12
C VAL A 19 26.24 -17.53 -24.31
N ARG A 20 25.18 -17.04 -23.65
CA ARG A 20 23.81 -17.56 -23.82
C ARG A 20 23.32 -17.42 -25.26
N GLU A 21 23.61 -16.29 -25.92
CA GLU A 21 23.16 -16.03 -27.29
C GLU A 21 23.98 -16.77 -28.35
N ASN A 22 25.30 -16.90 -28.15
CA ASN A 22 26.22 -17.31 -29.23
C ASN A 22 26.89 -18.67 -29.01
N GLU A 23 26.85 -19.22 -27.79
CA GLU A 23 27.60 -20.43 -27.42
C GLU A 23 26.78 -21.45 -26.62
N LYS A 24 25.44 -21.38 -26.65
CA LYS A 24 24.55 -22.25 -25.86
C LYS A 24 24.82 -23.75 -26.06
N ASP A 25 25.09 -24.16 -27.28
CA ASP A 25 25.38 -25.56 -27.65
C ASP A 25 26.72 -26.09 -27.09
N LYS A 26 27.58 -25.21 -26.59
CA LYS A 26 28.87 -25.58 -25.98
C LYS A 26 28.78 -25.73 -24.46
N LEU A 27 27.63 -25.41 -23.86
CA LEU A 27 27.44 -25.46 -22.42
C LEU A 27 27.22 -26.90 -21.93
N LEU A 28 27.70 -27.18 -20.73
CA LEU A 28 27.51 -28.45 -20.06
C LEU A 28 26.15 -28.50 -19.37
N GLU A 29 25.46 -29.63 -19.49
CA GLU A 29 24.24 -29.89 -18.72
C GLU A 29 24.53 -29.90 -17.20
N VAL A 30 23.70 -29.19 -16.44
CA VAL A 30 23.81 -29.11 -14.99
C VAL A 30 22.87 -30.14 -14.36
N LYS A 31 23.39 -31.13 -13.62
CA LYS A 31 22.59 -32.27 -13.11
C LYS A 31 22.41 -32.30 -11.59
N GLU A 32 23.30 -31.67 -10.82
CA GLU A 32 23.27 -31.68 -9.36
C GLU A 32 23.50 -30.27 -8.82
N ILE A 33 22.41 -29.53 -8.59
CA ILE A 33 22.46 -28.14 -8.11
C ILE A 33 22.13 -28.09 -6.62
N GLN A 34 22.98 -27.39 -5.86
CA GLN A 34 22.70 -27.00 -4.48
C GLN A 34 22.76 -25.49 -4.36
N ASN A 35 21.69 -24.88 -3.86
CA ASN A 35 21.65 -23.45 -3.56
C ASN A 35 21.80 -23.25 -2.05
N THR A 36 22.74 -22.41 -1.64
CA THR A 36 22.93 -22.02 -0.23
C THR A 36 23.25 -20.54 -0.16
N ASN A 37 22.34 -19.75 0.41
CA ASN A 37 22.49 -18.30 0.57
C ASN A 37 22.81 -17.56 -0.75
N GLY A 38 22.16 -17.95 -1.85
CA GLY A 38 22.37 -17.35 -3.18
C GLY A 38 23.67 -17.74 -3.87
N ILE A 39 24.41 -18.70 -3.30
CA ILE A 39 25.56 -19.35 -3.94
C ILE A 39 25.11 -20.71 -4.44
N ILE A 40 25.36 -20.95 -5.71
CA ILE A 40 24.94 -22.15 -6.41
C ILE A 40 26.15 -23.01 -6.62
N THR A 41 26.06 -24.25 -6.17
CA THR A 41 27.11 -25.25 -6.32
C THR A 41 26.61 -26.33 -7.26
N ALA A 42 27.40 -26.67 -8.26
CA ALA A 42 27.13 -27.80 -9.14
C ALA A 42 28.36 -28.67 -9.37
N LYS A 43 28.12 -29.94 -9.67
CA LYS A 43 29.15 -30.89 -10.08
C LYS A 43 29.03 -31.24 -11.56
N PHE A 44 30.14 -31.17 -12.26
CA PHE A 44 30.34 -31.57 -13.65
C PHE A 44 31.39 -32.69 -13.66
N GLY A 45 30.95 -33.94 -13.49
CA GLY A 45 31.88 -35.06 -13.30
C GLY A 45 32.70 -34.92 -12.01
N ASP A 46 34.02 -34.85 -12.14
CA ASP A 46 34.97 -34.63 -11.04
C ASP A 46 35.19 -33.15 -10.69
N VAL A 47 34.62 -32.23 -11.48
CA VAL A 47 34.74 -30.79 -11.28
C VAL A 47 33.58 -30.25 -10.46
N THR A 48 33.87 -29.58 -9.34
CA THR A 48 32.89 -28.82 -8.57
C THR A 48 33.02 -27.34 -8.89
N THR A 49 31.89 -26.67 -9.10
CA THR A 49 31.82 -25.25 -9.48
C THR A 49 30.83 -24.53 -8.59
N GLN A 50 31.18 -23.29 -8.21
CA GLN A 50 30.34 -22.40 -7.47
C GLN A 50 30.18 -21.07 -8.19
N VAL A 51 28.94 -20.60 -8.26
CA VAL A 51 28.58 -19.32 -8.87
C VAL A 51 27.64 -18.55 -7.96
N ARG A 52 27.82 -17.23 -7.91
CA ARG A 52 26.85 -16.28 -7.38
C ARG A 52 26.64 -15.17 -8.40
N VAL A 53 25.38 -14.92 -8.77
CA VAL A 53 25.01 -13.83 -9.66
C VAL A 53 24.65 -12.61 -8.82
N ASP A 54 25.26 -11.46 -9.13
CA ASP A 54 24.94 -10.17 -8.53
C ASP A 54 24.44 -9.21 -9.62
N LYS A 55 23.13 -9.21 -9.84
CA LYS A 55 22.47 -8.32 -10.82
C LYS A 55 22.70 -6.84 -10.49
N LYS A 56 22.88 -6.45 -9.22
CA LYS A 56 23.02 -5.04 -8.82
C LYS A 56 24.35 -4.44 -9.28
N ASN A 57 25.41 -5.23 -9.22
CA ASN A 57 26.75 -4.81 -9.64
C ASN A 57 27.08 -5.28 -11.07
N ALA A 58 26.16 -5.96 -11.75
CA ALA A 58 26.35 -6.58 -13.06
C ALA A 58 27.57 -7.52 -13.09
N GLU A 59 27.69 -8.38 -12.07
CA GLU A 59 28.83 -9.31 -11.92
C GLU A 59 28.37 -10.74 -11.62
N VAL A 60 29.18 -11.70 -12.07
CA VAL A 60 29.08 -13.10 -11.72
C VAL A 60 30.36 -13.52 -11.01
N TRP A 61 30.21 -13.97 -9.76
CA TRP A 61 31.30 -14.44 -8.94
C TRP A 61 31.42 -15.96 -9.06
N GLY A 62 32.55 -16.44 -9.56
CA GLY A 62 32.76 -17.85 -9.86
C GLY A 62 34.04 -18.42 -9.24
N ARG A 63 33.97 -19.68 -8.80
CA ARG A 63 35.16 -20.52 -8.52
C ARG A 63 34.92 -21.95 -8.95
N CYS A 64 35.98 -22.61 -9.41
CA CYS A 64 35.87 -23.93 -10.02
C CYS A 64 37.09 -24.80 -9.71
N THR A 65 36.90 -26.07 -9.36
CA THR A 65 38.03 -26.96 -9.05
C THR A 65 38.91 -27.31 -10.24
N CYS A 66 38.54 -26.93 -11.47
CA CYS A 66 39.38 -27.12 -12.65
C CYS A 66 40.57 -26.15 -12.72
N ASN A 67 40.58 -25.07 -11.93
CA ASN A 67 41.62 -24.02 -11.92
C ASN A 67 41.88 -23.30 -13.26
N GLN A 68 41.06 -23.53 -14.29
CA GLN A 68 41.19 -22.90 -15.61
C GLN A 68 40.34 -21.63 -15.73
N TYR A 69 40.31 -20.79 -14.70
CA TYR A 69 39.42 -19.63 -14.64
C TYR A 69 40.16 -18.35 -14.24
N HIS A 70 41.37 -18.10 -14.75
CA HIS A 70 42.14 -16.93 -14.30
C HIS A 70 41.66 -15.61 -14.92
N GLU A 71 41.80 -15.45 -16.22
CA GLU A 71 41.42 -14.21 -16.93
C GLU A 71 40.01 -14.29 -17.53
N GLN A 72 39.57 -15.50 -17.88
CA GLN A 72 38.23 -15.77 -18.40
C GLN A 72 37.55 -16.86 -17.58
N PRO A 73 36.20 -16.86 -17.48
CA PRO A 73 35.49 -17.92 -16.80
C PRO A 73 35.65 -19.23 -17.57
N CYS A 74 35.92 -20.32 -16.84
CA CYS A 74 35.95 -21.65 -17.44
C CYS A 74 34.55 -22.08 -17.90
N ILE A 75 34.49 -23.13 -18.72
CA ILE A 75 33.21 -23.62 -19.25
C ILE A 75 32.21 -23.99 -18.15
N HIS A 76 32.67 -24.56 -17.02
CA HIS A 76 31.80 -24.91 -15.90
C HIS A 76 31.14 -23.68 -15.25
N ILE A 77 31.91 -22.59 -15.07
CA ILE A 77 31.38 -21.32 -14.52
C ILE A 77 30.38 -20.73 -15.51
N LYS A 78 30.71 -20.73 -16.81
CA LYS A 78 29.80 -20.26 -17.86
C LYS A 78 28.47 -21.03 -17.86
N SER A 79 28.53 -22.36 -17.87
CA SER A 79 27.34 -23.21 -17.88
C SER A 79 26.47 -23.02 -16.64
N LEU A 80 27.09 -22.96 -15.45
CA LEU A 80 26.33 -22.75 -14.21
C LEU A 80 25.74 -21.34 -14.09
N ALA A 81 26.46 -20.32 -14.55
CA ALA A 81 25.98 -18.94 -14.54
C ALA A 81 24.82 -18.72 -15.51
N VAL A 82 24.92 -19.23 -16.74
CA VAL A 82 23.83 -19.13 -17.74
C VAL A 82 22.59 -19.86 -17.27
N HIS A 83 22.73 -21.09 -16.75
CA HIS A 83 21.60 -21.82 -16.17
C HIS A 83 20.92 -21.01 -15.04
N GLN A 84 21.70 -20.35 -14.19
CA GLN A 84 21.10 -19.55 -13.13
C GLN A 84 20.38 -18.31 -13.66
N LEU A 85 20.92 -17.65 -14.68
CA LEU A 85 20.27 -16.49 -15.29
C LEU A 85 18.95 -16.88 -15.93
N GLU A 86 18.89 -18.00 -16.65
CA GLU A 86 17.65 -18.53 -17.24
C GLU A 86 16.61 -18.82 -16.14
N SER A 87 17.00 -19.48 -15.04
CA SER A 87 16.06 -19.75 -13.94
C SER A 87 15.56 -18.51 -13.20
N LEU A 88 16.33 -17.41 -13.22
CA LEU A 88 15.93 -16.14 -12.60
C LEU A 88 14.97 -15.35 -13.51
N GLU A 89 15.08 -15.52 -14.82
CA GLU A 89 14.16 -14.89 -15.78
C GLU A 89 12.82 -15.64 -15.84
N GLU A 90 12.84 -16.98 -15.81
CA GLU A 90 11.59 -17.77 -15.73
C GLU A 90 10.79 -17.41 -14.46
N SER A 91 11.47 -17.16 -13.33
CA SER A 91 10.78 -16.69 -12.11
C SER A 91 10.27 -15.24 -12.20
N GLU A 92 10.88 -14.40 -13.04
CA GLU A 92 10.43 -13.00 -13.24
C GLU A 92 9.22 -12.96 -14.19
N GLU A 93 9.14 -13.85 -15.19
CA GLU A 93 7.99 -13.98 -16.08
C GLU A 93 6.75 -14.56 -15.37
N ASP A 94 6.94 -15.55 -14.48
CA ASP A 94 5.85 -16.12 -13.67
C ASP A 94 5.25 -15.08 -12.69
N GLU A 95 6.08 -14.17 -12.14
CA GLU A 95 5.62 -13.07 -11.28
C GLU A 95 4.78 -12.04 -12.08
N GLU A 96 5.15 -11.73 -13.33
CA GLU A 96 4.39 -10.81 -14.18
C GLU A 96 3.02 -11.36 -14.61
N GLU A 97 2.92 -12.66 -14.88
CA GLU A 97 1.63 -13.31 -15.20
C GLU A 97 0.70 -13.38 -13.97
N GLU A 98 1.24 -13.69 -12.79
CA GLU A 98 0.48 -13.67 -11.54
C GLU A 98 -0.02 -12.24 -11.21
N ASP A 99 0.82 -11.22 -11.40
CA ASP A 99 0.44 -9.82 -11.21
C ASP A 99 -0.68 -9.38 -12.17
N ALA A 100 -0.60 -9.78 -13.45
CA ALA A 100 -1.63 -9.48 -14.43
C ALA A 100 -2.97 -10.18 -14.12
N PHE A 101 -2.91 -11.44 -13.67
CA PHE A 101 -4.09 -12.19 -13.24
C PHE A 101 -4.71 -11.61 -11.97
N MET A 102 -3.88 -11.18 -11.01
CA MET A 102 -4.32 -10.48 -9.81
C MET A 102 -4.96 -9.13 -10.16
N GLU A 103 -4.39 -8.34 -11.07
CA GLU A 103 -5.00 -7.08 -11.52
C GLU A 103 -6.39 -7.31 -12.16
N TYR A 104 -6.55 -8.41 -12.92
CA TYR A 104 -7.83 -8.78 -13.51
C TYR A 104 -8.89 -9.15 -12.45
N LEU A 105 -8.52 -9.96 -11.45
CA LEU A 105 -9.39 -10.31 -10.33
C LEU A 105 -9.77 -9.07 -9.51
N LEU A 106 -8.82 -8.16 -9.27
CA LEU A 106 -9.05 -6.91 -8.55
C LEU A 106 -10.05 -5.99 -9.27
N LYS A 107 -10.02 -5.94 -10.60
CA LYS A 107 -11.03 -5.20 -11.38
C LYS A 107 -12.42 -5.82 -11.23
N GLN A 108 -12.53 -7.15 -11.27
CA GLN A 108 -13.82 -7.82 -11.08
C GLN A 108 -14.39 -7.62 -9.67
N ASP A 109 -13.56 -7.73 -8.64
CA ASP A 109 -14.00 -7.54 -7.25
C ASP A 109 -14.35 -6.09 -6.94
N ALA A 110 -13.59 -5.12 -7.48
CA ALA A 110 -13.94 -3.71 -7.39
C ALA A 110 -15.31 -3.40 -8.03
N GLU A 111 -15.59 -3.96 -9.21
CA GLU A 111 -16.88 -3.81 -9.87
C GLU A 111 -18.02 -4.48 -9.09
N LYS A 112 -17.77 -5.63 -8.49
CA LYS A 112 -18.75 -6.37 -7.69
C LYS A 112 -19.08 -5.64 -6.39
N ILE A 113 -18.07 -5.13 -5.70
CA ILE A 113 -18.21 -4.30 -4.50
C ILE A 113 -18.97 -3.01 -4.83
N ALA A 114 -18.65 -2.34 -5.94
CA ALA A 114 -19.39 -1.15 -6.38
C ALA A 114 -20.87 -1.45 -6.66
N LYS A 115 -21.19 -2.61 -7.24
CA LYS A 115 -22.58 -3.05 -7.48
C LYS A 115 -23.32 -3.40 -6.20
N ASP A 116 -22.66 -4.00 -5.22
CA ASP A 116 -23.28 -4.37 -3.95
C ASP A 116 -23.52 -3.13 -3.07
N ILE A 117 -22.60 -2.15 -3.09
CA ILE A 117 -22.80 -0.84 -2.43
C ILE A 117 -23.96 -0.06 -3.07
N ALA A 118 -24.14 -0.17 -4.39
CA ALA A 118 -25.27 0.46 -5.09
C ALA A 118 -26.63 -0.17 -4.73
N LYS A 119 -26.66 -1.45 -4.33
CA LYS A 119 -27.89 -2.17 -3.94
C LYS A 119 -28.33 -1.88 -2.51
N ASP A 120 -27.39 -1.64 -1.60
CA ASP A 120 -27.68 -1.32 -0.19
C ASP A 120 -27.89 0.19 0.08
N ALA A 121 -28.05 0.99 -0.98
CA ALA A 121 -28.42 2.39 -0.87
C ALA A 121 -29.86 2.53 -0.33
N VAL A 122 -30.01 2.52 0.99
CA VAL A 122 -31.25 2.89 1.68
C VAL A 122 -31.59 4.34 1.32
N VAL A 123 -32.61 4.52 0.46
CA VAL A 123 -33.23 5.81 0.20
C VAL A 123 -33.98 6.23 1.46
N VAL A 124 -33.33 6.99 2.34
CA VAL A 124 -34.00 7.65 3.46
C VAL A 124 -34.81 8.80 2.88
N LYS A 125 -36.11 8.58 2.65
CA LYS A 125 -37.08 9.65 2.43
C LYS A 125 -37.18 10.48 3.71
N VAL A 126 -36.58 11.67 3.70
CA VAL A 126 -36.84 12.68 4.72
C VAL A 126 -38.08 13.45 4.27
N GLU A 127 -39.18 13.35 5.01
CA GLU A 127 -40.37 14.15 4.73
C GLU A 127 -40.03 15.65 4.92
N PRO A 128 -40.34 16.51 3.95
CA PRO A 128 -40.06 17.93 4.07
C PRO A 128 -40.95 18.55 5.17
N VAL A 129 -40.32 19.22 6.13
CA VAL A 129 -41.02 20.04 7.11
C VAL A 129 -41.68 21.20 6.37
N LYS A 130 -43.02 21.17 6.27
CA LYS A 130 -43.82 22.26 5.70
C LYS A 130 -43.67 23.52 6.55
N VAL A 131 -42.77 24.42 6.16
CA VAL A 131 -42.74 25.78 6.69
C VAL A 131 -43.62 26.64 5.80
N LYS A 132 -44.76 27.10 6.34
CA LYS A 132 -45.62 28.09 5.66
C LYS A 132 -44.82 29.39 5.47
N PRO A 133 -44.83 30.01 4.28
CA PRO A 133 -44.12 31.25 4.05
C PRO A 133 -44.92 32.38 4.71
N ASN A 134 -44.43 32.93 5.82
CA ASN A 134 -44.90 34.22 6.29
C ASN A 134 -43.85 35.27 5.94
N ALA A 135 -44.20 36.08 4.93
CA ALA A 135 -43.44 37.25 4.51
C ALA A 135 -43.38 38.24 5.68
N THR A 136 -42.26 38.25 6.41
CA THR A 136 -41.99 39.29 7.40
C THR A 136 -40.50 39.63 7.34
N ARG A 137 -40.24 40.93 7.16
CA ARG A 137 -38.93 41.58 7.03
C ARG A 137 -37.88 40.92 7.93
N ASP A 138 -36.79 40.46 7.33
CA ASP A 138 -35.68 39.80 8.03
C ASP A 138 -35.09 40.75 9.10
N THR A 139 -35.37 40.45 10.36
CA THR A 139 -34.63 41.03 11.48
C THR A 139 -33.28 40.31 11.64
N PRO A 140 -32.24 40.97 12.19
CA PRO A 140 -30.92 40.38 12.39
C PRO A 140 -30.92 39.06 13.19
N GLU A 141 -31.94 38.83 14.01
CA GLU A 141 -32.13 37.61 14.80
C GLU A 141 -32.57 36.41 13.94
N LEU A 142 -33.38 36.64 12.91
CA LEU A 142 -33.81 35.60 11.97
C LEU A 142 -32.66 35.15 11.06
N GLY A 143 -31.78 36.09 10.68
CA GLY A 143 -30.53 35.81 9.99
C GLY A 143 -29.56 34.97 10.84
N LYS A 144 -29.39 35.30 12.14
CA LYS A 144 -28.60 34.49 13.07
C LYS A 144 -29.16 33.07 13.25
N LYS A 145 -30.49 32.93 13.32
CA LYS A 145 -31.16 31.62 13.48
C LYS A 145 -31.05 30.76 12.21
N LYS A 146 -31.16 31.35 11.03
CA LYS A 146 -30.88 30.69 9.73
C LYS A 146 -29.41 30.25 9.62
N ALA A 147 -28.47 31.13 9.98
CA ALA A 147 -27.05 30.82 9.98
C ALA A 147 -26.68 29.69 10.97
N MET A 148 -27.23 29.72 12.19
CA MET A 148 -27.01 28.64 13.17
C MET A 148 -27.58 27.29 12.70
N ASN A 149 -28.74 27.29 12.04
CA ASN A 149 -29.31 26.08 11.48
C ASN A 149 -28.49 25.54 10.29
N MET A 150 -27.96 26.42 9.43
CA MET A 150 -27.04 26.03 8.35
C MET A 150 -25.72 25.45 8.88
N VAL A 151 -25.16 26.03 9.93
CA VAL A 151 -23.95 25.50 10.59
C VAL A 151 -24.22 24.12 11.19
N ARG A 152 -25.38 23.94 11.84
CA ARG A 152 -25.78 22.63 12.40
C ARG A 152 -26.01 21.57 11.32
N SER A 153 -26.62 21.93 10.19
CA SER A 153 -26.83 20.99 9.09
C SER A 153 -25.52 20.61 8.39
N ALA A 154 -24.60 21.57 8.20
CA ALA A 154 -23.26 21.30 7.67
C ALA A 154 -22.46 20.37 8.59
N GLN A 155 -22.47 20.63 9.90
CA GLN A 155 -21.83 19.76 10.89
C GLN A 155 -22.42 18.34 10.92
N ALA A 156 -23.74 18.21 10.81
CA ALA A 156 -24.40 16.90 10.77
C ALA A 156 -23.98 16.09 9.53
N MET A 157 -23.83 16.75 8.38
CA MET A 157 -23.41 16.13 7.14
C MET A 157 -21.94 15.72 7.16
N GLU A 158 -21.07 16.58 7.70
CA GLU A 158 -19.66 16.27 7.91
C GLU A 158 -19.48 15.08 8.86
N LEU A 159 -20.30 15.01 9.92
CA LEU A 159 -20.28 13.87 10.83
C LEU A 159 -20.73 12.57 10.15
N GLN A 160 -21.69 12.63 9.22
CA GLN A 160 -22.12 11.48 8.43
C GLN A 160 -21.05 11.04 7.42
N LEU A 161 -20.35 11.99 6.80
CA LEU A 161 -19.24 11.71 5.90
C LEU A 161 -18.10 11.00 6.65
N ILE A 162 -17.70 11.53 7.81
CA ILE A 162 -16.68 10.91 8.67
C ILE A 162 -17.08 9.48 9.04
N ARG A 163 -18.35 9.25 9.40
CA ARG A 163 -18.85 7.90 9.70
C ARG A 163 -18.74 6.95 8.52
N LYS A 164 -19.13 7.39 7.31
CA LYS A 164 -19.03 6.55 6.11
C LYS A 164 -17.59 6.21 5.76
N LEU A 165 -16.68 7.18 5.87
CA LEU A 165 -15.25 6.96 5.63
C LEU A 165 -14.66 5.99 6.65
N ASP A 166 -15.07 6.12 7.91
CA ASP A 166 -14.74 5.18 8.97
C ASP A 166 -15.23 3.76 8.66
N ASP A 167 -16.50 3.61 8.27
CA ASP A 167 -17.09 2.31 7.95
C ASP A 167 -16.40 1.67 6.72
N LEU A 168 -15.96 2.47 5.75
CA LEU A 168 -15.20 1.98 4.58
C LEU A 168 -13.80 1.52 4.96
N ASP A 169 -13.06 2.33 5.74
CA ASP A 169 -11.76 1.93 6.27
C ASP A 169 -11.88 0.64 7.11
N GLU A 170 -12.97 0.48 7.86
CA GLU A 170 -13.29 -0.74 8.60
C GLU A 170 -13.53 -1.94 7.68
N GLN A 171 -14.37 -1.80 6.65
CA GLN A 171 -14.65 -2.88 5.71
C GLN A 171 -13.42 -3.32 4.92
N ILE A 172 -12.55 -2.37 4.54
CA ILE A 172 -11.29 -2.64 3.84
C ILE A 172 -10.30 -3.35 4.78
N ALA A 173 -10.29 -3.03 6.06
CA ALA A 173 -9.42 -3.72 7.03
C ALA A 173 -9.85 -5.18 7.31
N ILE A 174 -11.14 -5.50 7.13
CA ILE A 174 -11.69 -6.85 7.41
C ILE A 174 -11.64 -7.75 6.17
N LYS A 175 -11.94 -7.21 4.99
CA LYS A 175 -11.83 -7.95 3.73
C LYS A 175 -10.36 -8.07 3.40
N ASP A 176 -9.77 -9.21 3.75
CA ASP A 176 -8.39 -9.65 3.51
C ASP A 176 -7.50 -8.64 2.80
N TYR A 177 -6.46 -8.18 3.53
CA TYR A 177 -5.39 -7.36 3.03
C TYR A 177 -4.76 -8.00 1.76
N VAL A 178 -5.29 -7.65 0.59
CA VAL A 178 -4.63 -7.93 -0.68
C VAL A 178 -3.69 -6.77 -0.93
N ALA A 179 -2.39 -7.02 -0.82
CA ALA A 179 -1.37 -6.03 -1.12
C ALA A 179 -1.65 -5.40 -2.49
N GLY A 180 -1.70 -4.07 -2.54
CA GLY A 180 -1.94 -3.32 -3.77
C GLY A 180 -3.37 -2.79 -3.98
N SER A 181 -4.42 -3.43 -3.46
CA SER A 181 -5.82 -3.12 -3.87
C SER A 181 -6.56 -2.08 -3.03
N ALA A 182 -6.13 -1.80 -1.81
CA ALA A 182 -6.82 -0.85 -0.93
C ALA A 182 -6.65 0.60 -1.43
N PRO A 183 -7.72 1.40 -1.56
CA PRO A 183 -7.61 2.78 -2.04
C PRO A 183 -6.70 3.59 -1.11
N LEU A 184 -5.86 4.44 -1.69
CA LEU A 184 -5.07 5.43 -0.93
C LEU A 184 -5.91 6.67 -0.62
N VAL A 185 -6.88 6.97 -1.48
CA VAL A 185 -7.68 8.20 -1.43
C VAL A 185 -9.15 7.89 -1.71
N TYR A 186 -10.01 8.51 -0.92
CA TYR A 186 -11.43 8.62 -1.22
C TYR A 186 -11.68 9.92 -1.98
N GLU A 187 -12.29 9.81 -3.16
CA GLU A 187 -12.77 10.94 -3.94
C GLU A 187 -14.22 11.23 -3.57
N ILE A 188 -14.46 12.42 -3.01
CA ILE A 188 -15.78 12.88 -2.59
C ILE A 188 -16.21 13.98 -3.56
N LYS A 189 -17.21 13.68 -4.39
CA LYS A 189 -17.80 14.67 -5.29
C LYS A 189 -18.65 15.66 -4.50
N THR A 190 -18.16 16.90 -4.41
CA THR A 190 -18.89 18.02 -3.79
C THR A 190 -19.53 18.89 -4.87
N LYS A 191 -20.38 19.85 -4.48
CA LYS A 191 -20.97 20.81 -5.42
C LYS A 191 -19.93 21.78 -6.02
N ASN A 192 -18.88 22.09 -5.27
CA ASN A 192 -17.85 23.08 -5.64
C ASN A 192 -16.60 22.43 -6.26
N GLY A 193 -16.64 21.12 -6.53
CA GLY A 193 -15.53 20.37 -7.10
C GLY A 193 -15.30 19.05 -6.40
N VAL A 194 -14.05 18.59 -6.42
CA VAL A 194 -13.65 17.30 -5.87
C VAL A 194 -12.88 17.52 -4.58
N ARG A 195 -13.32 16.86 -3.50
CA ARG A 195 -12.56 16.77 -2.25
C ARG A 195 -11.91 15.39 -2.17
N TYR A 196 -10.62 15.36 -1.91
CA TYR A 196 -9.88 14.13 -1.64
C TYR A 196 -9.68 13.98 -0.14
N GLU A 197 -9.86 12.76 0.38
CA GLU A 197 -9.55 12.42 1.76
C GLU A 197 -8.71 11.14 1.76
N LEU A 198 -7.58 11.13 2.46
CA LEU A 198 -6.75 9.93 2.57
C LEU A 198 -7.47 8.83 3.36
N SER A 199 -7.37 7.60 2.86
CA SER A 199 -7.72 6.40 3.63
C SER A 199 -6.71 6.14 4.74
N ILE A 200 -6.97 5.18 5.62
CA ILE A 200 -5.97 4.75 6.61
C ILE A 200 -4.64 4.36 5.94
N ARG A 201 -4.68 3.65 4.80
CA ARG A 201 -3.48 3.29 4.02
C ARG A 201 -2.78 4.54 3.48
N GLY A 202 -3.55 5.52 2.97
CA GLY A 202 -3.01 6.80 2.52
C GLY A 202 -2.29 7.57 3.64
N TRP A 203 -2.85 7.58 4.85
CA TRP A 203 -2.22 8.21 6.02
C TRP A 203 -0.93 7.51 6.44
N ILE A 204 -0.88 6.18 6.37
CA ILE A 204 0.36 5.41 6.63
C ILE A 204 1.41 5.67 5.54
N GLN A 205 1.02 5.71 4.27
CA GLN A 205 1.94 6.07 3.18
C GLN A 205 2.51 7.47 3.35
N ALA A 206 1.68 8.44 3.74
CA ALA A 206 2.12 9.80 4.02
C ALA A 206 3.08 9.86 5.23
N MET A 207 2.86 9.04 6.25
CA MET A 207 3.78 8.85 7.37
C MET A 207 5.15 8.33 6.89
N LEU A 208 5.16 7.31 6.04
CA LEU A 208 6.38 6.72 5.47
C LEU A 208 7.16 7.72 4.61
N TYR A 209 6.48 8.54 3.81
CA TYR A 209 7.13 9.59 3.03
C TYR A 209 7.75 10.69 3.87
N GLN A 210 7.12 11.04 4.99
CA GLN A 210 7.70 12.03 5.89
C GLN A 210 8.92 11.44 6.62
N GLY A 211 8.92 10.13 6.91
CA GLY A 211 10.09 9.36 7.35
C GLY A 211 10.58 9.64 8.78
N ASN A 212 9.97 10.59 9.48
CA ASN A 212 10.36 11.04 10.82
C ASN A 212 9.23 10.92 11.85
N ILE A 213 8.16 10.20 11.51
CA ILE A 213 7.01 10.00 12.40
C ILE A 213 7.07 8.60 12.99
N GLU A 214 6.93 8.53 14.32
CA GLU A 214 6.90 7.30 15.09
C GLU A 214 5.55 7.16 15.82
N ILE A 215 4.93 5.99 15.74
CA ILE A 215 3.80 5.63 16.60
C ILE A 215 4.40 5.10 17.91
N VAL A 216 4.35 5.92 18.97
CA VAL A 216 5.02 5.64 20.24
C VAL A 216 4.23 4.61 21.05
N ASP A 217 2.90 4.75 21.09
CA ASP A 217 2.05 3.89 21.90
C ASP A 217 0.58 3.97 21.44
N VAL A 218 -0.18 2.91 21.70
CA VAL A 218 -1.65 2.88 21.57
C VAL A 218 -2.25 2.29 22.83
N LYS A 219 -2.91 3.14 23.61
CA LYS A 219 -3.56 2.75 24.88
C LYS A 219 -5.06 2.64 24.72
N PHE A 220 -5.66 1.72 25.46
CA PHE A 220 -7.10 1.62 25.61
C PHE A 220 -7.47 2.01 27.03
N GLU A 221 -8.33 3.01 27.16
CA GLU A 221 -8.81 3.55 28.44
C GLU A 221 -10.33 3.38 28.50
N GLN A 222 -10.83 2.92 29.65
CA GLN A 222 -12.27 2.80 29.88
C GLN A 222 -12.79 4.11 30.49
N THR A 223 -13.60 4.85 29.73
CA THR A 223 -14.21 6.11 30.17
C THR A 223 -15.71 5.91 30.32
N GLY A 224 -16.16 5.65 31.54
CA GLY A 224 -17.54 5.21 31.81
C GLY A 224 -17.83 3.87 31.14
N ASP A 225 -18.91 3.78 30.39
CA ASP A 225 -19.34 2.55 29.71
C ASP A 225 -18.67 2.34 28.33
N LYS A 226 -17.68 3.17 27.97
CA LYS A 226 -17.05 3.15 26.64
C LYS A 226 -15.56 2.90 26.72
N THR A 227 -15.07 2.09 25.80
CA THR A 227 -13.64 1.92 25.54
C THR A 227 -13.17 2.99 24.56
N VAL A 228 -12.14 3.73 24.93
CA VAL A 228 -11.51 4.77 24.11
C VAL A 228 -10.08 4.34 23.78
N ALA A 229 -9.71 4.39 22.51
CA ALA A 229 -8.31 4.21 22.09
C ALA A 229 -7.64 5.57 21.97
N LYS A 230 -6.40 5.61 22.45
CA LYS A 230 -5.53 6.78 22.47
C LYS A 230 -4.21 6.41 21.82
N ALA A 231 -3.99 6.90 20.60
CA ALA A 231 -2.73 6.74 19.88
C ALA A 231 -1.84 7.95 20.14
N ILE A 232 -0.58 7.68 20.45
CA ILE A 232 0.46 8.67 20.67
C ILE A 232 1.43 8.60 19.50
N VAL A 233 1.61 9.73 18.81
CA VAL A 233 2.49 9.83 17.65
C VAL A 233 3.49 10.95 17.88
N ARG A 234 4.74 10.74 17.49
CA ARG A 234 5.84 11.70 17.64
C ARG A 234 6.47 11.99 16.28
N ASP A 235 6.63 13.28 15.97
CA ASP A 235 7.55 13.76 14.94
C ASP A 235 8.93 13.91 15.59
N THR A 236 9.88 13.07 15.19
CA THR A 236 11.23 13.04 15.75
C THR A 236 12.10 14.21 15.30
N ALA A 237 11.83 14.81 14.13
CA ALA A 237 12.61 15.94 13.64
C ALA A 237 12.19 17.26 14.33
N ARG A 238 10.90 17.41 14.64
CA ARG A 238 10.36 18.60 15.31
C ARG A 238 10.21 18.42 16.82
N ASN A 239 10.41 17.21 17.31
CA ASN A 239 10.15 16.81 18.70
C ASN A 239 8.73 17.18 19.18
N ILE A 240 7.74 16.98 18.32
CA ILE A 240 6.33 17.26 18.61
C ILE A 240 5.63 15.94 18.86
N GLN A 241 4.85 15.87 19.94
CA GLN A 241 4.01 14.72 20.25
C GLN A 241 2.54 15.10 20.12
N THR A 242 1.79 14.31 19.37
CA THR A 242 0.35 14.48 19.18
C THR A 242 -0.39 13.25 19.66
N MET A 243 -1.67 13.43 19.95
CA MET A 243 -2.56 12.35 20.37
C MET A 243 -3.79 12.30 19.48
N GLY A 244 -4.16 11.10 19.08
CA GLY A 244 -5.41 10.78 18.40
C GLY A 244 -6.29 9.95 19.31
N PHE A 245 -7.59 10.21 19.26
CA PHE A 245 -8.59 9.52 20.07
C PHE A 245 -9.63 8.88 19.15
N ALA A 246 -10.13 7.71 19.54
CA ALA A 246 -11.27 7.06 18.94
C ALA A 246 -12.12 6.41 20.02
N GLU A 247 -13.45 6.47 19.89
CA GLU A 247 -14.40 5.91 20.86
C GLU A 247 -15.51 5.08 20.17
N ARG A 248 -15.67 5.23 18.84
CA ARG A 248 -16.78 4.68 18.06
C ARG A 248 -16.26 3.70 17.03
N VAL A 249 -16.82 2.50 17.07
CA VAL A 249 -16.58 1.44 16.10
C VAL A 249 -17.92 0.78 15.79
N SER A 250 -18.19 0.57 14.50
CA SER A 250 -19.37 -0.17 14.04
C SER A 250 -19.11 -1.68 14.02
N ASN A 251 -17.86 -2.08 13.77
CA ASN A 251 -17.39 -3.46 13.84
C ASN A 251 -17.18 -4.00 15.27
N LYS A 252 -17.90 -5.07 15.62
CA LYS A 252 -17.74 -5.77 16.91
C LYS A 252 -16.66 -6.85 16.91
N GLU A 253 -16.33 -7.43 15.77
CA GLU A 253 -15.42 -8.58 15.64
C GLU A 253 -13.96 -8.15 15.82
N PHE A 254 -13.57 -7.04 15.20
CA PHE A 254 -12.20 -6.49 15.29
C PHE A 254 -12.16 -5.18 16.10
N PHE A 255 -13.03 -5.07 17.10
CA PHE A 255 -13.30 -3.84 17.85
C PHE A 255 -12.05 -3.05 18.27
N PHE A 256 -11.10 -3.69 18.97
CA PHE A 256 -9.88 -3.02 19.46
C PHE A 256 -8.94 -2.60 18.32
N THR A 257 -8.75 -3.46 17.32
CA THR A 257 -7.89 -3.18 16.17
C THR A 257 -8.41 -1.99 15.38
N THR A 258 -9.72 -1.96 15.12
CA THR A 258 -10.36 -0.84 14.44
C THR A 258 -10.25 0.46 15.24
N LEU A 259 -10.47 0.40 16.56
CA LEU A 259 -10.33 1.56 17.44
C LEU A 259 -8.90 2.12 17.42
N ALA A 260 -7.90 1.25 17.47
CA ALA A 260 -6.49 1.62 17.35
C ALA A 260 -6.19 2.31 16.02
N SER A 261 -6.58 1.71 14.89
CA SER A 261 -6.36 2.28 13.55
C SER A 261 -6.99 3.67 13.41
N LYS A 262 -8.21 3.87 13.92
CA LYS A 262 -8.87 5.19 13.94
C LYS A 262 -8.12 6.20 14.80
N ALA A 263 -7.67 5.80 15.98
CA ALA A 263 -6.89 6.66 16.86
C ALA A 263 -5.57 7.08 16.19
N ILE A 264 -4.87 6.14 15.55
CA ILE A 264 -3.64 6.40 14.78
C ILE A 264 -3.92 7.40 13.66
N ARG A 265 -4.94 7.17 12.82
CA ARG A 265 -5.33 8.11 11.74
C ARG A 265 -5.56 9.52 12.25
N ASN A 266 -6.30 9.65 13.36
CA ASN A 266 -6.60 10.94 13.98
C ASN A 266 -5.37 11.64 14.56
N ALA A 267 -4.35 10.88 14.98
CA ALA A 267 -3.07 11.44 15.40
C ALA A 267 -2.25 11.88 14.18
N LEU A 268 -2.17 11.04 13.15
CA LEU A 268 -1.45 11.29 11.90
C LEU A 268 -1.91 12.57 11.20
N LYS A 269 -3.23 12.80 11.13
CA LYS A 269 -3.85 14.03 10.61
C LYS A 269 -3.31 15.33 11.21
N LYS A 270 -2.76 15.28 12.44
CA LYS A 270 -2.28 16.46 13.16
C LYS A 270 -0.78 16.71 12.99
N VAL A 271 -0.04 15.70 12.54
CA VAL A 271 1.44 15.73 12.53
C VAL A 271 2.02 15.66 11.11
N ILE A 272 1.31 15.02 10.18
CA ILE A 272 1.73 14.93 8.78
C ILE A 272 1.63 16.30 8.12
N SER A 273 2.71 16.70 7.44
CA SER A 273 2.71 17.93 6.65
C SER A 273 1.81 17.81 5.43
N PRO A 274 1.03 18.85 5.07
CA PRO A 274 0.17 18.85 3.89
C PRO A 274 0.90 18.54 2.58
N ALA A 275 2.22 18.79 2.51
CA ALA A 275 3.02 18.45 1.33
C ALA A 275 3.08 16.94 1.06
N PHE A 276 3.14 16.11 2.11
CA PHE A 276 3.17 14.66 1.97
C PHE A 276 1.77 14.10 1.69
N GLU A 277 0.73 14.70 2.27
CA GLU A 277 -0.65 14.39 1.93
C GLU A 277 -0.92 14.62 0.43
N GLN A 278 -0.52 15.79 -0.10
CA GLN A 278 -0.66 16.08 -1.53
C GLN A 278 0.15 15.13 -2.41
N LYS A 279 1.34 14.71 -1.96
CA LYS A 279 2.15 13.72 -2.68
C LYS A 279 1.42 12.38 -2.81
N VAL A 280 0.84 11.88 -1.71
CA VAL A 280 0.04 10.64 -1.72
C VAL A 280 -1.19 10.79 -2.60
N ILE A 281 -1.85 11.96 -2.59
CA ILE A 281 -3.02 12.20 -3.47
C ILE A 281 -2.63 12.11 -4.95
N LYS A 282 -1.52 12.75 -5.35
CA LYS A 282 -1.04 12.70 -6.74
C LYS A 282 -0.73 11.28 -7.18
N GLU A 283 0.03 10.55 -6.36
CA GLU A 283 0.36 9.15 -6.61
C GLU A 283 -0.88 8.27 -6.70
N ALA A 284 -1.87 8.47 -5.82
CA ALA A 284 -3.11 7.72 -5.87
C ALA A 284 -3.86 7.94 -7.19
N ILE A 285 -3.88 9.18 -7.71
CA ILE A 285 -4.50 9.51 -8.99
C ILE A 285 -3.72 8.84 -10.15
N GLU A 286 -2.39 8.94 -10.16
CA GLU A 286 -1.52 8.36 -11.19
C GLU A 286 -1.62 6.82 -11.22
N ALA A 287 -1.62 6.20 -10.05
CA ALA A 287 -1.71 4.75 -9.87
C ALA A 287 -3.16 4.21 -9.88
N LYS A 288 -4.16 5.06 -10.09
CA LYS A 288 -5.60 4.70 -10.07
C LYS A 288 -6.06 4.03 -8.77
N LEU A 289 -5.47 4.41 -7.63
CA LEU A 289 -5.81 3.94 -6.28
C LEU A 289 -6.84 4.86 -5.58
N VAL A 290 -7.76 5.43 -6.35
CA VAL A 290 -8.79 6.36 -5.89
C VAL A 290 -10.15 5.67 -5.88
N LEU A 291 -10.83 5.67 -4.75
CA LEU A 291 -12.21 5.20 -4.64
C LEU A 291 -13.19 6.38 -4.65
N THR A 292 -13.97 6.50 -5.71
CA THR A 292 -15.02 7.53 -5.80
C THR A 292 -16.25 7.16 -4.99
N LEU A 293 -16.62 8.02 -4.04
CA LEU A 293 -17.82 7.85 -3.23
C LEU A 293 -19.02 8.53 -3.91
N THR A 294 -19.94 7.72 -4.43
CA THR A 294 -21.22 8.18 -4.99
C THR A 294 -22.32 8.15 -3.92
N GLY A 295 -23.08 9.25 -3.76
CA GLY A 295 -24.27 9.29 -2.87
C GLY A 295 -24.18 10.23 -1.65
N LEU A 296 -23.10 11.00 -1.48
CA LEU A 296 -23.00 12.08 -0.50
C LEU A 296 -23.15 13.44 -1.22
N ARG A 297 -24.37 13.79 -1.63
CA ARG A 297 -24.66 15.10 -2.23
C ARG A 297 -25.00 16.10 -1.14
N GLU A 298 -24.20 17.14 -0.95
CA GLU A 298 -24.56 18.30 -0.11
C GLU A 298 -25.88 18.91 -0.60
N VAL A 299 -26.96 18.74 0.14
CA VAL A 299 -28.24 19.39 -0.17
C VAL A 299 -28.23 20.76 0.50
N VAL A 300 -28.31 21.81 -0.31
CA VAL A 300 -28.70 23.15 0.12
C VAL A 300 -29.87 23.48 -0.79
N GLU A 301 -31.06 23.60 -0.21
CA GLU A 301 -32.23 24.06 -0.95
C GLU A 301 -32.10 25.56 -1.27
N PRO A 302 -32.62 26.02 -2.43
CA PRO A 302 -32.55 27.40 -2.89
C PRO A 302 -33.26 28.41 -1.98
#